data_AF-A0A5M4AQ66-F1
#
_entry.id   AF-A0A5M4AQ66-F1
#
_cell.length_a   1.000
_cell.length_b   1.000
_cell.length_c   1.000
_cell.angle_alpha   90.00
_cell.angle_beta   90.00
_cell.angle_gamma   90.00
#
_symmetry.space_group_name_H-M   'P 1'
#
loop_
_entity.id
_entity.type
_entity.pdbx_description
1 polymer ?
#
loop_
_entity_poly.entity_id
_entity_poly.type
_entity_poly.pdbx_seq_one_letter_code
_entity_poly.pdbx_strand_id
1 'polypeptide(L)' 'MKPGESKTVTFHLNTRDLAFVNHQLKYVVEEGKFVASVADLTVPFSVKATQTFDR' A
#
# COMPACT_ATOMS: atom_id res chain seq x y z
N MET A 1 -13.79 -4.53 21.75
CA MET A 1 -12.64 -4.70 22.66
C MET A 1 -13.09 -4.32 24.06
N LYS A 2 -12.76 -5.12 25.08
CA LYS A 2 -13.10 -4.81 26.47
C LYS A 2 -12.27 -3.62 26.96
N PRO A 3 -12.71 -2.89 27.99
CA PRO A 3 -11.91 -1.83 28.60
C PRO A 3 -10.51 -2.36 28.98
N GLY A 4 -9.46 -1.68 28.50
CA GLY A 4 -8.06 -2.06 28.73
C GLY A 4 -7.54 -3.23 27.87
N GLU A 5 -8.37 -3.86 27.04
CA GLU A 5 -7.91 -4.85 26.06
C GLU A 5 -7.20 -4.13 24.91
N SER A 6 -6.05 -4.65 24.50
CA SER A 6 -5.32 -4.23 23.29
C SER A 6 -5.19 -5.42 22.35
N LYS A 7 -5.31 -5.18 21.04
CA LYS A 7 -5.11 -6.19 20.00
C LYS A 7 -4.18 -5.65 18.93
N THR A 8 -3.30 -6.51 18.43
CA THR A 8 -2.51 -6.23 17.24
C THR A 8 -3.33 -6.60 16.00
N VAL A 9 -3.46 -5.65 15.07
CA VAL A 9 -4.04 -5.89 13.75
C VAL A 9 -2.90 -5.81 12.74
N THR A 10 -2.74 -6.87 11.96
CA THR A 10 -1.70 -6.97 10.92
C THR A 10 -2.32 -6.76 9.55
N PHE A 11 -1.75 -5.85 8.76
CA PHE A 11 -2.10 -5.62 7.38
C PHE A 11 -0.99 -6.13 6.46
N HIS A 12 -1.37 -6.75 5.36
CA HIS A 12 -0.44 -7.19 4.32
C HIS A 12 -0.73 -6.40 3.06
N LEU A 13 0.29 -5.72 2.54
CA LEU A 13 0.24 -5.01 1.26
C LEU A 13 1.25 -5.66 0.32
N ASN A 14 0.83 -5.89 -0.92
CA ASN A 14 1.68 -6.30 -2.03
C ASN A 14 1.73 -5.18 -3.09
N THR A 15 2.59 -5.33 -4.09
CA THR A 15 2.77 -4.30 -5.14
C THR A 15 1.54 -4.09 -6.01
N ARG A 16 0.67 -5.11 -6.17
CA ARG A 16 -0.59 -5.01 -6.93
C ARG A 16 -1.64 -4.19 -6.17
N ASP A 17 -1.65 -4.23 -4.84
CA ASP A 17 -2.55 -3.41 -4.02
C ASP A 17 -2.29 -1.90 -4.16
N LEU A 18 -1.06 -1.54 -4.57
CA LEU A 18 -0.62 -0.16 -4.81
C LEU A 18 -0.87 0.31 -6.24
N ALA A 19 -1.36 -0.57 -7.12
CA ALA A 19 -1.47 -0.26 -8.53
C ALA A 19 -2.61 0.72 -8.81
N PHE A 20 -2.39 1.64 -9.73
CA PHE A 20 -3.40 2.54 -10.29
C PHE A 20 -3.48 2.36 -11.80
N VAL A 21 -4.56 2.84 -12.41
CA VAL A 21 -4.71 2.84 -13.88
C VAL A 21 -4.07 4.10 -14.43
N ASN A 22 -3.04 3.94 -15.28
CA ASN A 22 -2.37 5.07 -15.92
C ASN A 22 -3.09 5.57 -17.19
N HIS A 23 -2.51 6.58 -17.84
CA HIS A 23 -3.04 7.18 -19.08
C HIS A 23 -3.10 6.22 -20.28
N GLN A 24 -2.44 5.06 -20.21
CA GLN A 24 -2.45 4.00 -21.23
C GLN A 24 -3.45 2.89 -20.91
N LEU A 25 -4.31 3.08 -19.89
CA LEU A 25 -5.26 2.10 -19.39
C LEU A 25 -4.59 0.81 -18.85
N LYS A 26 -3.35 0.90 -18.36
CA LYS A 26 -2.62 -0.20 -17.73
C LYS A 26 -2.61 -0.06 -16.22
N TYR A 27 -2.75 -1.18 -15.50
CA TYR A 27 -2.50 -1.23 -14.07
C TYR A 27 -0.99 -1.18 -13.83
N VAL A 28 -0.54 -0.18 -13.06
CA VAL A 28 0.88 0.05 -12.78
C VAL A 28 1.07 0.51 -11.34
N VAL A 29 2.17 0.07 -10.73
CA VAL A 29 2.76 0.73 -9.56
C VAL A 29 4.12 1.29 -9.98
N GLU A 30 4.39 2.54 -9.65
CA GLU A 30 5.62 3.22 -10.03
C GLU A 30 6.70 3.10 -8.95
N GLU A 31 7.97 3.09 -9.37
CA GLU A 31 9.08 3.30 -8.44
C GLU A 31 8.89 4.64 -7.71
N GLY A 32 8.97 4.63 -6.39
CA GLY A 32 8.73 5.83 -5.62
C GLY A 32 8.61 5.64 -4.12
N LYS A 33 8.40 6.76 -3.44
CA LYS A 33 8.16 6.81 -2.00
C LYS A 33 6.65 6.82 -1.74
N PHE A 34 6.23 6.00 -0.80
CA PHE A 34 4.85 5.85 -0.38
C PHE A 34 4.75 6.05 1.13
N VAL A 35 3.55 6.36 1.60
CA VAL A 35 3.23 6.45 3.02
C VAL A 35 1.96 5.64 3.27
N ALA A 36 2.08 4.59 4.09
CA ALA A 36 0.92 3.92 4.64
C ALA A 36 0.42 4.72 5.84
N SER A 37 -0.90 4.90 5.97
CA SER A 37 -1.51 5.59 7.10
C SER A 37 -2.66 4.78 7.69
N VAL A 38 -2.72 4.72 9.02
CA VAL A 38 -3.82 4.13 9.79
C VAL A 38 -4.11 5.05 10.96
N ALA A 39 -5.25 5.73 10.91
CA ALA A 39 -5.62 6.79 11.85
C ALA A 39 -4.51 7.88 11.96
N ASP A 40 -3.89 8.01 13.12
CA ASP A 40 -2.82 8.96 13.44
C ASP A 40 -1.40 8.41 13.19
N LEU A 41 -1.29 7.14 12.76
CA LEU A 41 -0.01 6.49 12.47
C LEU A 41 0.34 6.58 10.99
N THR A 42 1.61 6.89 10.71
CA THR A 42 2.16 6.89 9.35
C THR A 42 3.46 6.09 9.29
N VAL A 43 3.63 5.31 8.22
CA VAL A 43 4.86 4.55 7.96
C VAL A 43 5.32 4.78 6.52
N PRO A 44 6.51 5.37 6.29
CA PRO A 44 7.05 5.53 4.95
C PRO A 44 7.64 4.21 4.43
N PHE A 45 7.49 3.95 3.14
CA PHE A 45 8.15 2.83 2.44
C PHE A 45 8.48 3.22 0.99
N SER A 46 9.17 2.34 0.26
CA SER A 46 9.52 2.60 -1.14
C SER A 46 9.32 1.38 -2.02
N VAL A 47 8.69 1.61 -3.18
CA VAL A 47 8.69 0.66 -4.30
C VAL A 47 9.97 0.89 -5.08
N LYS A 48 10.73 -0.19 -5.33
CA LYS A 48 12.09 -0.13 -5.89
C LYS A 48 12.15 -0.22 -7.42
N ALA A 49 11.05 -0.61 -8.05
CA ALA A 49 10.96 -0.71 -9.50
C ALA A 49 9.50 -0.61 -9.92
N THR A 50 9.24 0.06 -11.04
CA THR A 50 7.93 0.10 -11.68
C THR A 50 7.50 -1.30 -12.11
N GLN A 51 6.26 -1.68 -11.81
CA GLN A 51 5.67 -2.96 -12.22
C GLN A 51 4.32 -2.72 -12.89
N THR A 52 4.07 -3.44 -13.98
CA THR A 52 2.79 -3.45 -14.70
C THR A 52 2.07 -4.77 -14.47
N PHE A 53 0.74 -4.74 -14.40
CA PHE A 53 -0.08 -5.91 -14.16
C PHE A 53 -1.09 -6.10 -15.28
N ASP A 54 -1.26 -7.35 -15.71
CA ASP A 54 -2.38 -7.75 -16.54
C ASP A 54 -3.66 -7.82 -15.69
N ARG A 55 -4.80 -7.57 -16.35
CA ARG A 55 -6.13 -7.65 -15.74
C ARG A 55 -6.40 -9.05 -15.20
#